data_AF-A0A936CPM0-F1
#
_entry.id   AF-A0A936CPM0-F1
#
_cell.length_a   1.000
_cell.length_b   1.000
_cell.length_c   1.000
_cell.angle_alpha   90.00
_cell.angle_beta   90.00
_cell.angle_gamma   90.00
#
_symmetry.space_group_name_H-M   'P 1'
#
loop_
_entity.id
_entity.type
_entity.pdbx_description
1 polymer ?
#
loop_
_entity_poly.entity_id
_entity_poly.type
_entity_poly.pdbx_seq_one_letter_code
_entity_poly.pdbx_strand_id
1 'polypeptide(L)' 'MTKPTLAIDATNISAGGAVTHLMELCSHLSAINHHFGEIFIFGPLQLESKLQLSPNIKFISHPWLSKITYFDIYG' A
#
# COMPACT_ATOMS: atom_id res chain seq x y z
N MET A 1 -14.52 -16.99 -15.38
CA MET A 1 -14.29 -15.54 -15.16
C MET A 1 -12.88 -15.37 -14.61
N THR A 2 -12.10 -14.45 -15.18
CA THR A 2 -10.83 -14.03 -14.57
C THR A 2 -11.13 -13.24 -13.31
N LYS A 3 -10.48 -13.58 -12.19
CA LYS A 3 -10.60 -12.78 -10.97
C LYS A 3 -9.94 -11.41 -11.18
N PRO A 4 -10.51 -10.32 -10.66
CA PRO A 4 -9.93 -8.99 -10.80
C PRO A 4 -8.62 -8.85 -10.04
N THR A 5 -7.79 -7.91 -10.48
CA THR A 5 -6.58 -7.47 -9.75
C THR A 5 -6.92 -6.24 -8.92
N LEU A 6 -6.48 -6.22 -7.66
CA LEU A 6 -6.56 -5.04 -6.80
C LEU A 6 -5.20 -4.35 -6.73
N ALA A 7 -5.18 -3.04 -6.97
CA ALA A 7 -3.98 -2.21 -6.86
C ALA A 7 -4.25 -1.07 -5.88
N ILE A 8 -3.36 -0.89 -4.90
CA ILE A 8 -3.46 0.14 -3.87
C ILE A 8 -2.26 1.08 -4.01
N ASP A 9 -2.55 2.36 -4.23
CA ASP A 9 -1.54 3.42 -4.22
C ASP A 9 -1.37 3.95 -2.78
N ALA A 10 -0.22 3.69 -2.20
CA ALA A 10 0.21 4.16 -0.88
C ALA A 10 1.46 5.06 -0.98
N THR A 11 1.72 5.67 -2.13
CA THR A 11 2.94 6.43 -2.42
C THR A 11 3.09 7.68 -1.55
N ASN A 12 1.98 8.32 -1.19
CA ASN A 12 1.95 9.50 -0.31
C ASN A 12 1.70 9.17 1.16
N ILE A 13 1.70 7.89 1.55
CA ILE A 13 1.50 7.49 2.95
C ILE A 13 2.85 7.55 3.68
N SER A 14 3.02 8.59 4.49
CA SER A 14 4.30 8.89 5.14
C SER A 14 4.25 9.02 6.67
N ALA A 15 3.06 9.20 7.26
CA ALA A 15 2.93 9.56 8.67
C ALA A 15 1.90 8.71 9.44
N GLY A 16 2.23 8.48 10.72
CA GLY A 16 1.42 7.87 11.80
C GLY A 16 0.10 7.23 11.38
N GLY A 17 -1.01 7.97 11.54
CA GLY A 17 -2.37 7.43 11.37
C GLY A 17 -2.68 6.86 10.00
N ALA A 18 -2.10 7.41 8.92
CA ALA A 18 -2.29 6.88 7.57
C ALA A 18 -1.60 5.52 7.38
N VAL A 19 -0.44 5.32 8.01
CA VAL A 19 0.24 4.02 8.04
C VAL A 19 -0.59 3.01 8.84
N THR A 20 -1.15 3.41 9.99
CA THR A 20 -2.02 2.55 10.81
C THR A 20 -3.24 2.07 10.03
N HIS A 21 -3.95 2.98 9.35
CA HIS A 21 -5.09 2.60 8.52
C HIS A 21 -4.71 1.66 7.36
N LEU A 22 -3.54 1.88 6.75
CA LEU A 22 -3.08 0.96 5.70
C LEU A 22 -2.75 -0.42 6.26
N MET A 23 -2.13 -0.51 7.44
CA MET A 23 -1.90 -1.81 8.10
C MET A 23 -3.21 -2.54 8.41
N GLU A 24 -4.21 -1.83 8.93
CA GLU A 24 -5.55 -2.38 9.16
C GLU A 24 -6.17 -2.87 7.85
N LEU A 25 -6.12 -2.07 6.79
CA LEU A 25 -6.62 -2.46 5.47
C LEU A 25 -5.91 -3.73 4.96
N CYS A 26 -4.58 -3.79 5.01
CA CYS A 26 -3.79 -4.96 4.64
C CYS A 26 -4.19 -6.22 5.43
N SER A 27 -4.50 -6.08 6.72
CA SER A 27 -4.97 -7.20 7.54
C SER A 27 -6.32 -7.73 7.05
N HIS A 28 -7.24 -6.86 6.64
CA HIS A 28 -8.53 -7.26 6.08
C HIS A 28 -8.41 -7.86 4.67
N LEU A 29 -7.46 -7.37 3.86
CA LEU A 29 -7.20 -7.91 2.51
C LEU A 29 -6.84 -9.39 2.54
N SER A 30 -6.17 -9.84 3.61
CA SER A 30 -5.86 -11.26 3.80
C SER A 30 -7.12 -12.15 3.81
N ALA A 31 -8.23 -11.66 4.38
CA ALA A 31 -9.49 -12.38 4.48
C ALA A 31 -10.28 -12.41 3.16
N ILE A 32 -10.13 -11.37 2.33
CA ILE A 32 -10.87 -11.24 1.06
C ILE A 32 -10.03 -11.59 -0.18
N ASN A 33 -8.81 -12.10 0.00
CA ASN A 33 -7.87 -12.39 -1.09
C ASN A 33 -8.44 -13.34 -2.15
N HIS A 34 -9.35 -14.23 -1.76
CA HIS A 34 -9.97 -15.22 -2.64
C HIS A 34 -10.90 -14.59 -3.69
N HIS A 35 -11.33 -13.34 -3.51
CA HIS A 35 -12.09 -12.58 -4.51
C HIS A 35 -11.20 -12.01 -5.62
N PHE A 36 -9.89 -11.90 -5.40
CA PHE A 36 -8.95 -11.30 -6.34
C PHE A 36 -8.00 -12.35 -6.94
N GLY A 37 -7.45 -12.06 -8.12
CA GLY A 37 -6.38 -12.85 -8.72
C GLY A 37 -5.03 -12.47 -8.14
N GLU A 38 -4.77 -11.17 -8.04
CA GLU A 38 -3.57 -10.60 -7.44
C GLU A 38 -3.91 -9.31 -6.68
N ILE A 39 -3.12 -9.01 -5.65
CA ILE A 39 -3.20 -7.77 -4.88
C ILE A 39 -1.81 -7.13 -4.85
N PHE A 40 -1.73 -5.88 -5.29
CA PHE A 40 -0.51 -5.08 -5.33
C PHE A 40 -0.64 -3.84 -4.46
N ILE A 41 0.42 -3.51 -3.72
CA ILE A 41 0.53 -2.26 -2.96
C ILE A 41 1.76 -1.53 -3.44
N PHE A 42 1.59 -0.28 -3.85
CA PHE A 42 2.67 0.59 -4.30
C PHE A 42 3.02 1.58 -3.20
N GLY A 43 4.29 1.70 -2.83
CA GLY A 43 4.66 2.65 -1.79
C GLY A 43 6.16 2.87 -1.64
N PRO A 44 6.54 3.84 -0.79
CA PRO A 44 7.94 4.06 -0.45
C PRO A 44 8.50 2.84 0.30
N LEU A 45 9.78 2.53 0.12
CA LEU A 45 10.42 1.34 0.72
C LEU A 45 10.30 1.32 2.26
N GLN A 46 10.29 2.48 2.90
CA GLN A 46 10.12 2.63 4.35
C GLN A 46 8.75 2.17 4.85
N LEU A 47 7.77 2.03 3.96
CA LEU A 47 6.45 1.52 4.28
C LEU A 47 6.42 -0.01 4.26
N GLU A 48 7.21 -0.66 3.39
CA GLU A 48 7.27 -2.12 3.26
C GLU A 48 7.55 -2.80 4.61
N SER A 49 8.57 -2.31 5.32
CA SER A 49 8.97 -2.85 6.63
C SER A 49 7.93 -2.64 7.73
N LYS A 50 6.96 -1.73 7.53
CA LYS A 50 5.87 -1.46 8.47
C LYS A 50 4.63 -2.29 8.16
N LEU A 51 4.46 -2.73 6.91
CA LEU A 51 3.31 -3.53 6.50
C LEU A 51 3.58 -5.01 6.78
N GLN A 52 2.80 -5.61 7.67
CA GLN A 52 2.78 -7.06 7.85
C GLN A 52 1.92 -7.69 6.76
N LEU A 53 2.51 -7.88 5.57
CA LEU A 53 1.80 -8.40 4.41
C LEU A 53 1.68 -9.93 4.44
N SER A 54 0.52 -10.43 4.04
CA SER A 54 0.36 -11.86 3.74
C SER A 54 1.18 -12.24 2.51
N PRO A 55 1.67 -13.49 2.39
CA PRO A 55 2.49 -13.94 1.25
C PRO A 55 1.85 -13.72 -0.13
N ASN A 56 0.52 -13.59 -0.18
CA ASN A 56 -0.26 -13.43 -1.40
C ASN A 56 -0.45 -11.97 -1.81
N ILE A 57 0.09 -11.01 -1.05
CA ILE A 57 0.07 -9.58 -1.36
C ILE A 57 1.48 -9.17 -1.77
N LYS A 58 1.60 -8.55 -2.95
CA LYS A 58 2.88 -8.10 -3.49
C LYS A 58 3.08 -6.62 -3.18
N PHE A 59 4.16 -6.28 -2.48
CA PHE A 59 4.60 -4.90 -2.35
C PHE A 59 5.48 -4.52 -3.53
N ILE A 60 5.25 -3.35 -4.10
CA ILE A 60 6.06 -2.78 -5.17
C ILE A 60 6.58 -1.43 -4.68
N SER A 61 7.90 -1.36 -4.50
CA SER A 61 8.61 -0.12 -4.22
C SER A 61 9.47 0.28 -5.42
N HIS A 62 9.64 1.59 -5.61
CA HIS A 62 10.59 2.11 -6.60
C HIS A 62 11.16 3.44 -6.09
N PRO A 63 12.43 3.78 -6.36
CA PRO A 63 13.07 4.99 -5.84
C PRO A 63 12.29 6.29 -6.07
N TRP A 64 11.56 6.41 -7.19
CA TRP A 64 10.72 7.58 -7.47
C TRP A 64 9.49 7.75 -6.56
N LEU A 65 9.04 6.69 -5.86
CA LEU A 65 7.90 6.69 -4.93
C LEU A 65 8.30 7.27 -3.57
N SER A 66 9.59 7.54 -3.36
CA SER A 66 10.11 8.17 -2.14
C SER A 66 9.95 9.70 -2.13
N LYS A 67 9.55 10.32 -3.26
CA LYS A 67 9.32 11.76 -3.33
C LYS A 67 7.96 12.11 -2.75
N ILE A 68 7.92 12.26 -1.43
CA ILE A 68 6.90 13.11 -0.79
C ILE A 68 7.20 14.53 -1.28
N THR A 69 6.44 14.99 -2.27
CA THR A 69 6.50 16.40 -2.67
C THR A 69 5.64 17.15 -1.66
N TYR A 70 6.27 17.73 -0.64
CA TYR A 70 5.60 18.69 0.22
C TYR A 70 5.28 19.92 -0.64
N PHE A 71 4.01 20.06 -1.05
CA PHE A 71 3.49 21.35 -1.45
C PHE A 71 3.04 22.05 -0.17
N ASP A 72 3.91 22.85 0.42
CA ASP A 72 3.48 23.87 1.37
C ASP A 72 2.62 24.87 0.61
N ILE A 73 1.29 24.75 0.74
CA ILE A 73 0.36 25.77 0.29
C ILE A 73 0.27 26.80 1.41
N TYR A 74 1.22 27.74 1.46
CA TYR A 74 1.00 28.99 2.17
C TYR A 74 0.04 29.83 1.32
N GLY A 75 -1.21 29.93 1.80
CA GLY A 75 -2.20 30.92 1.37
C GLY A 75 -2.34 32.01 2.42
#